data_AF-A0A2M7YS06-F1
#
_entry.id   AF-A0A2M7YS06-F1
#
_cell.length_a   1.000
_cell.length_b   1.000
_cell.length_c   1.000
_cell.angle_alpha   90.00
_cell.angle_beta   90.00
_cell.angle_gamma   90.00
#
_symmetry.space_group_name_H-M   'P 1'
#
loop_
_entity.id
_entity.type
_entity.pdbx_description
1 polymer ?
#
loop_
_entity_poly.entity_id
_entity_poly.type
_entity_poly.pdbx_seq_one_letter_code
_entity_poly.pdbx_strand_id
1 'polypeptide(L)'
;NCVPCGCAMVPTHTTKQDRRYRYYVCAKAQKRGWHACPSKSIPAGEIEKFVVDQVRGIGRDPAMIDEDEAIHALAAFDPVWETLTLREQARVLQLLIQRVDYDGDKGTVSVTFHPAGIETLSREYAKENA
;
A
#
# COMPACT_ATOMS: atom_id res chain seq x y z
N ASN A 1 3.33 3.03 -8.75
CA ASN A 1 4.30 3.49 -9.75
C ASN A 1 4.90 4.82 -9.33
N CYS A 2 5.91 5.29 -10.07
CA CYS A 2 6.39 6.66 -9.97
C CYS A 2 5.50 7.56 -10.83
N VAL A 3 4.72 8.45 -10.22
CA VAL A 3 3.76 9.31 -10.94
C VAL A 3 4.44 10.23 -11.94
N PRO A 4 5.53 10.98 -11.60
CA PRO A 4 6.13 11.94 -12.53
C PRO A 4 6.63 11.35 -13.86
N CYS A 5 7.01 10.07 -13.88
CA CYS A 5 7.58 9.46 -15.09
C CYS A 5 6.89 8.17 -15.55
N GLY A 6 5.84 7.72 -14.86
CA GLY A 6 5.09 6.50 -15.13
C GLY A 6 5.84 5.18 -14.90
N CYS A 7 7.14 5.21 -14.60
CA CYS A 7 7.96 4.01 -14.44
C CYS A 7 7.69 3.30 -13.11
N ALA A 8 8.05 2.02 -13.04
CA ALA A 8 7.97 1.26 -11.79
C ALA A 8 8.89 1.84 -10.70
N MET A 9 8.44 1.73 -9.45
CA MET A 9 9.27 1.89 -8.26
C MET A 9 9.76 0.49 -7.86
N VAL A 10 11.07 0.30 -7.81
CA VAL A 10 11.71 -1.01 -7.66
C VAL A 10 12.35 -1.13 -6.28
N PRO A 11 12.12 -2.23 -5.52
CA PRO A 11 12.76 -2.42 -4.22
C PRO A 11 14.27 -2.57 -4.39
N THR A 12 15.04 -1.82 -3.60
CA THR A 12 16.51 -1.82 -3.57
C THR A 12 16.97 -1.75 -2.12
N HIS A 13 18.21 -2.19 -1.86
CA HIS A 13 18.80 -2.06 -0.54
C HIS A 13 20.29 -1.72 -0.63
N THR A 14 20.81 -1.10 0.42
CA THR A 14 22.25 -0.92 0.65
C THR A 14 22.59 -1.39 2.05
N THR A 15 23.83 -1.87 2.23
CA THR A 15 24.33 -2.30 3.54
C THR A 15 25.50 -1.41 3.91
N LYS A 16 25.47 -0.84 5.12
CA LYS A 16 26.58 -0.05 5.67
C LYS A 16 26.88 -0.58 7.07
N GLN A 17 28.12 -1.01 7.29
CA GLN A 17 28.51 -1.74 8.49
C GLN A 17 27.57 -2.96 8.69
N ASP A 18 26.84 -3.01 9.80
CA ASP A 18 25.91 -4.09 10.13
C ASP A 18 24.43 -3.71 9.88
N ARG A 19 24.16 -2.55 9.27
CA ARG A 19 22.80 -2.06 9.03
C ARG A 19 22.42 -2.10 7.56
N ARG A 20 21.29 -2.76 7.27
CA ARG A 20 20.66 -2.79 5.94
C ARG A 20 19.59 -1.72 5.83
N TYR A 21 19.69 -0.89 4.79
CA TYR A 21 18.73 0.14 4.44
C TYR A 21 17.95 -0.28 3.20
N ARG A 22 16.63 -0.17 3.24
CA ARG A 22 15.73 -0.58 2.16
C ARG A 22 15.03 0.65 1.59
N TYR A 23 14.89 0.67 0.27
CA TYR A 23 14.31 1.79 -0.48
C TYR A 23 13.47 1.26 -1.64
N TYR A 24 12.48 2.04 -2.06
CA TYR A 24 11.92 1.90 -3.40
C TYR A 24 12.49 3.00 -4.30
N VAL A 25 12.99 2.62 -5.47
CA VAL A 25 13.71 3.53 -6.38
C VAL A 25 12.99 3.61 -7.71
N CYS A 26 12.83 4.81 -8.25
CA CYS A 26 12.28 4.99 -9.58
C CYS A 26 13.20 4.35 -10.64
N ALA A 27 12.67 3.42 -11.44
CA ALA A 27 13.46 2.71 -12.45
C ALA A 27 14.10 3.65 -13.50
N LYS A 28 13.43 4.76 -13.86
CA LYS A 28 14.00 5.78 -14.77
C LYS A 28 15.19 6.47 -14.11
N ALA A 29 15.02 6.93 -12.87
CA ALA A 29 16.06 7.61 -12.11
C ALA A 29 17.29 6.70 -11.90
N GLN A 30 17.07 5.42 -11.60
CA GLN A 30 18.13 4.43 -11.46
C GLN A 30 18.92 4.19 -12.76
N LYS A 31 18.23 4.11 -13.90
CA LYS A 31 18.86 3.79 -15.20
C LYS A 31 19.43 5.00 -15.94
N ARG A 32 18.88 6.20 -15.71
CA ARG A 32 19.22 7.42 -16.47
C ARG A 32 19.82 8.52 -15.58
N GLY A 33 19.97 8.28 -14.28
CA GLY A 33 20.52 9.21 -13.31
C GLY A 33 19.46 9.99 -12.53
N TRP A 34 19.82 10.48 -11.35
CA TRP A 34 18.88 11.13 -10.41
C TRP A 34 18.25 12.43 -10.89
N HIS A 35 18.86 13.09 -11.88
CA HIS A 35 18.30 14.28 -12.52
C HIS A 35 17.14 13.93 -13.47
N ALA A 36 16.99 12.67 -13.89
CA ALA A 36 16.00 12.25 -14.87
C ALA A 36 14.59 12.04 -14.29
N CYS A 37 14.43 12.07 -12.97
CA CYS A 37 13.12 12.00 -12.31
C CYS A 37 13.19 12.57 -10.89
N PRO A 38 12.26 13.45 -10.50
CA PRO A 38 12.26 14.10 -9.18
C PRO A 38 12.03 13.12 -8.02
N SER A 39 11.23 12.06 -8.23
CA SER A 39 10.93 11.06 -7.20
C SER A 39 12.12 10.30 -6.63
N LYS A 40 13.21 10.14 -7.41
CA LYS A 40 14.45 9.46 -7.00
C LYS A 40 14.20 8.15 -6.23
N SER A 41 14.27 8.18 -4.90
CA SER A 41 14.06 7.06 -4.00
C SER A 41 13.24 7.47 -2.78
N ILE A 42 12.47 6.53 -2.23
CA ILE A 42 11.74 6.68 -0.96
C ILE A 42 12.17 5.59 0.03
N PRO A 43 12.33 5.89 1.34
CA PRO A 43 12.58 4.88 2.36
C PRO A 43 11.48 3.83 2.40
N ALA A 44 11.85 2.55 2.32
CA ALA A 44 10.88 1.46 2.25
C ALA A 44 10.00 1.39 3.51
N GLY A 45 10.58 1.62 4.69
CA GLY A 45 9.83 1.54 5.95
C GLY A 45 8.69 2.57 6.05
N GLU A 46 8.91 3.79 5.56
CA GLU A 46 7.89 4.86 5.62
C GLU A 46 6.73 4.56 4.67
N ILE A 47 7.03 4.18 3.42
CA ILE A 47 5.99 3.86 2.44
C ILE A 47 5.25 2.56 2.77
N GLU A 48 5.96 1.53 3.24
CA GLU A 48 5.35 0.27 3.69
C GLU A 48 4.38 0.52 4.83
N LYS A 49 4.80 1.30 5.83
CA LYS A 49 3.94 1.68 6.95
C LYS A 49 2.72 2.45 6.47
N PHE A 50 2.89 3.48 5.65
CA PHE A 50 1.77 4.26 5.12
C PHE A 50 0.75 3.37 4.38
N VAL A 51 1.22 2.48 3.50
CA VAL A 51 0.34 1.58 2.74
C VAL A 51 -0.42 0.64 3.67
N VAL A 52 0.24 0.03 4.65
CA VAL A 52 -0.41 -0.84 5.64
C VAL A 52 -1.42 -0.06 6.46
N ASP A 53 -1.07 1.15 6.92
CA ASP A 53 -1.97 2.00 7.70
C ASP A 53 -3.22 2.40 6.89
N GLN A 54 -3.08 2.68 5.58
CA GLN A 54 -4.22 2.94 4.70
C GLN A 54 -5.12 1.71 4.53
N VAL A 55 -4.54 0.52 4.32
CA VAL A 55 -5.31 -0.73 4.19
C VAL A 55 -6.07 -1.05 5.48
N ARG A 56 -5.44 -0.83 6.64
CA ARG A 56 -6.09 -0.97 7.95
C ARG A 56 -7.14 0.12 8.20
N GLY A 57 -6.95 1.30 7.62
CA GLY A 57 -7.83 2.46 7.72
C GLY A 57 -9.09 2.38 6.87
N ILE A 58 -9.16 1.49 5.88
CA ILE A 58 -10.36 1.29 5.05
C ILE A 58 -11.60 1.02 5.94
N GLY A 59 -11.42 0.35 7.09
CA GLY A 59 -12.51 0.11 8.06
C GLY A 59 -12.79 1.21 9.06
N ARG A 60 -12.15 2.37 8.94
CA ARG A 60 -12.24 3.46 9.91
C ARG A 60 -12.70 4.79 9.31
N ASP A 61 -12.65 4.97 7.98
CA ASP A 61 -12.96 6.24 7.32
C ASP A 61 -14.24 6.16 6.47
N PRO A 62 -15.39 6.69 6.96
CA PRO A 62 -16.64 6.71 6.22
C PRO A 62 -16.65 7.68 5.02
N ALA A 63 -15.63 8.55 4.84
CA ALA A 63 -15.55 9.46 3.70
C ALA A 63 -14.86 8.84 2.46
N MET A 64 -14.25 7.64 2.60
CA MET A 64 -13.63 6.93 1.48
C MET A 64 -14.59 5.99 0.73
N ILE A 65 -15.85 5.86 1.16
CA ILE A 65 -16.75 4.82 0.67
C ILE A 65 -18.20 5.35 0.58
N ASP A 66 -18.82 5.17 -0.58
CA ASP A 66 -20.26 5.35 -0.79
C ASP A 66 -21.01 4.07 -0.38
N GLU A 67 -22.11 4.27 0.33
CA GLU A 67 -23.10 3.34 0.91
C GLU A 67 -22.64 2.32 2.00
N ASP A 68 -22.96 2.69 3.25
CA ASP A 68 -23.31 1.96 4.49
C ASP A 68 -22.97 0.47 4.72
N GLU A 69 -22.85 -0.36 3.68
CA GLU A 69 -22.53 -1.79 3.77
C GLU A 69 -21.04 -2.07 4.05
N ALA A 70 -20.15 -1.21 3.54
CA ALA A 70 -18.71 -1.30 3.75
C ALA A 70 -18.28 -0.92 5.19
N ILE A 71 -19.08 -0.08 5.86
CA ILE A 71 -18.79 0.46 7.20
C ILE A 71 -18.75 -0.66 8.26
N HIS A 72 -19.63 -1.66 8.15
CA HIS A 72 -19.66 -2.78 9.09
C HIS A 72 -18.63 -3.85 8.71
N ALA A 73 -18.56 -4.18 7.41
CA ALA A 73 -17.60 -5.10 6.80
C ALA A 73 -16.13 -4.94 7.24
N LEU A 74 -15.68 -3.70 7.35
CA LEU A 74 -14.27 -3.38 7.46
C LEU A 74 -13.83 -3.07 8.91
N ALA A 75 -14.76 -2.85 9.83
CA ALA A 75 -14.46 -2.61 11.25
C ALA A 75 -13.83 -3.84 11.96
N ALA A 76 -14.04 -5.05 11.44
CA ALA A 76 -13.39 -6.26 11.95
C ALA A 76 -12.10 -6.67 11.21
N PHE A 77 -11.72 -5.94 10.16
CA PHE A 77 -10.48 -6.27 9.44
C PHE A 77 -9.24 -6.04 10.30
N ASP A 78 -9.26 -5.00 11.15
CA ASP A 78 -8.09 -4.62 11.94
C ASP A 78 -7.72 -5.64 13.05
N PRO A 79 -8.66 -6.19 13.84
CA PRO A 79 -8.36 -7.31 14.73
C PRO A 79 -7.87 -8.57 14.01
N VAL A 80 -8.44 -8.90 12.84
CA VAL A 80 -8.01 -10.07 12.05
C VAL A 80 -6.60 -9.85 11.52
N TRP A 81 -6.29 -8.67 11.00
CA TRP A 81 -4.98 -8.30 10.48
C TRP A 81 -3.84 -8.55 11.49
N GLU A 82 -4.08 -8.27 12.78
CA GLU A 82 -3.11 -8.48 13.86
C GLU A 82 -2.88 -9.97 14.20
N THR A 83 -3.78 -10.86 13.77
CA THR A 83 -3.63 -12.33 13.95
C THR A 83 -2.99 -13.03 12.76
N LEU A 84 -2.89 -12.37 11.60
CA LEU A 84 -2.29 -12.92 10.39
C LEU A 84 -0.76 -12.99 10.49
N THR A 85 -0.19 -14.08 9.99
CA THR A 85 1.26 -14.18 9.77
C THR A 85 1.71 -13.21 8.67
N LEU A 86 3.01 -12.90 8.62
CA LEU A 86 3.59 -12.04 7.57
C LEU A 86 3.29 -12.52 6.15
N ARG A 87 3.22 -13.84 5.94
CA ARG A 87 2.89 -14.43 4.64
C ARG A 87 1.43 -14.18 4.28
N GLU A 88 0.53 -14.31 5.24
CA GLU A 88 -0.90 -14.06 5.04
C GLU A 88 -1.18 -12.58 4.83
N GLN A 89 -0.59 -11.70 5.65
CA GLN A 89 -0.65 -10.25 5.44
C GLN A 89 -0.20 -9.86 4.02
N ALA A 90 0.93 -10.42 3.55
CA ALA A 90 1.41 -10.17 2.19
C ALA A 90 0.41 -10.63 1.11
N ARG A 91 -0.23 -11.80 1.31
CA ARG A 91 -1.25 -12.30 0.39
C ARG A 91 -2.50 -11.42 0.37
N VAL A 92 -2.95 -10.94 1.53
CA VAL A 92 -4.09 -10.02 1.64
C VAL A 92 -3.78 -8.70 0.94
N LEU A 93 -2.60 -8.11 1.17
CA LEU A 93 -2.19 -6.88 0.48
C LEU A 93 -2.20 -7.04 -1.04
N GLN A 94 -1.72 -8.18 -1.56
CA GLN A 94 -1.72 -8.46 -2.99
C GLN A 94 -3.13 -8.60 -3.58
N LEU A 95 -4.11 -9.04 -2.79
CA LEU A 95 -5.50 -9.16 -3.23
C LEU A 95 -6.25 -7.82 -3.18
N LEU A 96 -5.93 -6.98 -2.18
CA LEU A 96 -6.61 -5.70 -1.97
C LEU A 96 -6.03 -4.58 -2.79
N ILE A 97 -4.71 -4.52 -2.94
CA ILE A 97 -4.03 -3.41 -3.58
C ILE A 97 -3.86 -3.69 -5.06
N GLN A 98 -4.52 -2.89 -5.89
CA GLN A 98 -4.29 -2.87 -7.32
C GLN A 98 -2.99 -2.12 -7.65
N ARG A 99 -2.75 -0.97 -7.01
CA ARG A 99 -1.60 -0.11 -7.32
C ARG A 99 -1.26 0.83 -6.16
N VAL A 100 0.03 1.08 -5.94
CA VAL A 100 0.51 2.15 -5.04
C VAL A 100 1.31 3.14 -5.85
N ASP A 101 0.86 4.38 -5.94
CA ASP A 101 1.48 5.45 -6.71
C ASP A 101 2.14 6.49 -5.81
N TYR A 102 3.38 6.85 -6.14
CA TYR A 102 4.17 7.85 -5.44
C TYR A 102 4.48 9.03 -6.37
N ASP A 103 4.05 10.22 -5.98
CA ASP A 103 4.37 11.48 -6.63
C ASP A 103 5.49 12.17 -5.85
N GLY A 104 6.70 12.14 -6.41
CA GLY A 104 7.86 12.74 -5.80
C GLY A 104 7.95 14.26 -5.94
N ASP A 105 7.16 14.87 -6.83
CA ASP A 105 7.08 16.34 -6.92
C ASP A 105 6.23 16.90 -5.78
N LYS A 106 5.16 16.16 -5.42
CA LYS A 106 4.21 16.57 -4.37
C LYS A 106 4.48 15.91 -3.02
N GLY A 107 5.33 14.88 -2.98
CA GLY A 107 5.54 14.06 -1.78
C GLY A 107 4.31 13.25 -1.38
N THR A 108 3.40 12.96 -2.32
CA THR A 108 2.12 12.30 -2.01
C THR A 108 2.14 10.84 -2.43
N VAL A 109 1.40 10.02 -1.68
CA VAL A 109 1.18 8.60 -1.96
C VAL A 109 -0.31 8.37 -2.13
N SER A 110 -0.70 7.63 -3.17
CA SER A 110 -2.07 7.17 -3.37
C SER A 110 -2.11 5.66 -3.54
N VAL A 111 -3.05 5.01 -2.86
CA VAL A 111 -3.30 3.57 -2.97
C VAL A 111 -4.60 3.36 -3.75
N THR A 112 -4.56 2.53 -4.78
CA THR A 112 -5.71 2.10 -5.55
C THR A 112 -6.04 0.66 -5.17
N PHE A 113 -7.29 0.42 -4.77
CA PHE A 113 -7.76 -0.89 -4.34
C PHE A 113 -8.46 -1.64 -5.47
N HIS A 114 -8.44 -2.97 -5.39
CA HIS A 114 -9.25 -3.84 -6.24
C HIS A 114 -10.72 -3.78 -5.77
N PRO A 115 -11.67 -3.36 -6.63
CA PRO A 115 -13.09 -3.31 -6.26
C PRO A 115 -13.63 -4.67 -5.80
N ALA A 116 -13.28 -5.75 -6.51
CA ALA A 116 -13.66 -7.11 -6.16
C ALA A 116 -13.06 -7.60 -4.82
N GLY A 117 -11.88 -7.09 -4.44
CA GLY A 117 -11.25 -7.41 -3.16
C GLY A 117 -12.00 -6.80 -1.99
N ILE A 118 -12.42 -5.53 -2.15
CA ILE A 118 -13.27 -4.84 -1.17
C ILE A 118 -14.62 -5.54 -1.03
N GLU A 119 -15.27 -5.88 -2.14
CA GLU A 119 -16.56 -6.57 -2.13
C GLU A 119 -16.49 -7.95 -1.44
N THR A 120 -15.41 -8.70 -1.67
CA THR A 120 -15.19 -10.01 -1.03
C THR A 120 -15.04 -9.89 0.48
N LEU A 121 -14.24 -8.93 0.96
CA LEU A 121 -14.13 -8.66 2.39
C LEU A 121 -15.48 -8.29 3.00
N SER A 122 -16.26 -7.48 2.27
CA SER A 122 -17.59 -7.06 2.71
C SER A 122 -18.54 -8.23 2.92
N ARG A 123 -18.53 -9.17 1.97
CA ARG A 123 -19.41 -10.35 1.98
C ARG A 123 -19.05 -11.35 3.08
N GLU A 124 -17.77 -11.62 3.31
CA GLU A 124 -17.35 -12.60 4.33
C GLU A 124 -17.65 -12.11 5.75
N TYR A 125 -17.45 -10.81 6.02
CA TYR A 125 -17.83 -10.23 7.31
C TYR A 125 -19.33 -10.35 7.60
N ALA A 126 -20.19 -10.11 6.60
CA ALA A 126 -21.63 -10.20 6.77
C ALA A 126 -22.11 -11.63 7.11
N LYS A 127 -21.37 -12.67 6.71
CA LYS A 127 -21.70 -14.08 7.02
C LYS A 127 -21.32 -14.49 8.44
N GLU A 128 -20.23 -13.95 9.00
CA GLU A 128 -19.74 -14.32 10.33
C GLU A 128 -20.49 -13.61 11.48
N ASN A 129 -21.20 -12.52 11.18
CA ASN A 129 -21.94 -11.71 12.16
C ASN A 129 -23.48 -11.77 11.99
N ALA A 130 -23.98 -12.72 11.20
CA ALA A 130 -25.41 -13.02 11.04
C ALA A 130 -25.81 -14.23 11.92
#